data_AF-A0A6A6NN14-F1
#
_entry.id   AF-A0A6A6NN14-F1
#
_cell.length_a   1.000
_cell.length_b   1.000
_cell.length_c   1.000
_cell.angle_alpha   90.00
_cell.angle_beta   90.00
_cell.angle_gamma   90.00
#
_symmetry.space_group_name_H-M   'P 1'
#
loop_
_entity.id
_entity.type
_entity.pdbx_description
1 polymer ?
#
loop_
_entity_poly.entity_id
_entity_poly.type
_entity_poly.pdbx_seq_one_letter_code
_entity_poly.pdbx_strand_id
1 'polypeptide(L)'
;FLTTLLVAAVSVQARVLHNYARQVNLQTFAGALGGVEATPILDSGDANRPFAVADATFDNIGAAVQRSCDQQFNGCANLANGGEDIEFDDCTAQK
;
A
#
# COMPACT_ATOMS: atom_id res chain seq x y z
N PHE A 1 51.35 15.71 -6.59
CA PHE A 1 51.04 14.29 -6.81
C PHE A 1 50.07 13.87 -5.70
N LEU A 2 48.75 14.05 -5.89
CA LEU A 2 47.78 13.02 -6.31
C LEU A 2 47.87 11.78 -5.39
N THR A 3 46.86 11.38 -4.62
CA THR A 3 45.65 10.68 -5.13
C THR A 3 44.56 10.53 -4.04
N THR A 4 43.35 11.06 -4.30
CA THR A 4 42.05 10.37 -4.52
C THR A 4 41.26 9.91 -3.29
N LEU A 5 40.27 10.74 -2.92
CA LEU A 5 39.01 10.31 -2.31
C LEU A 5 38.21 9.49 -3.32
N LEU A 6 37.78 8.28 -2.94
CA LEU A 6 36.70 7.55 -3.61
C LEU A 6 35.46 7.63 -2.72
N VAL A 7 34.59 8.60 -3.00
CA VAL A 7 33.21 8.58 -2.48
C VAL A 7 32.40 7.76 -3.46
N ALA A 8 32.10 6.51 -3.12
CA ALA A 8 31.09 5.73 -3.82
C ALA A 8 29.72 6.37 -3.51
N ALA A 9 29.22 7.17 -4.43
CA ALA A 9 27.85 7.66 -4.39
C ALA A 9 26.90 6.46 -4.61
N VAL A 10 26.41 5.88 -3.51
CA VAL A 10 25.28 4.96 -3.55
C VAL A 10 24.02 5.81 -3.76
N SER A 11 23.71 6.13 -5.02
CA SER A 11 22.44 6.72 -5.41
C SER A 11 21.35 5.64 -5.48
N VAL A 12 21.00 5.06 -4.33
CA VAL A 12 19.78 4.24 -4.23
C VAL A 12 18.59 5.19 -4.19
N GLN A 13 18.08 5.46 -5.40
CA GLN A 13 16.66 5.53 -5.72
C GLN A 13 15.81 6.62 -5.05
N ALA A 14 16.16 7.90 -5.26
CA ALA A 14 15.19 9.00 -5.11
C ALA A 14 14.01 8.94 -6.12
N ARG A 15 14.05 8.04 -7.10
CA ARG A 15 13.00 7.86 -8.13
C ARG A 15 11.78 7.09 -7.63
N VAL A 16 11.89 6.29 -6.57
CA VAL A 16 10.76 5.50 -6.08
C VAL A 16 9.71 6.41 -5.44
N LEU A 17 10.12 7.41 -4.66
CA LEU A 17 9.20 8.34 -4.00
C LEU A 17 8.51 9.31 -4.97
N HIS A 18 9.15 9.67 -6.09
CA HIS A 18 8.58 10.60 -7.07
C HIS A 18 7.47 9.97 -7.93
N ASN A 19 7.55 8.67 -8.20
CA ASN A 19 6.54 8.00 -9.05
C ASN A 19 5.24 7.70 -8.31
N TYR A 20 5.28 7.51 -6.97
CA TYR A 20 4.08 7.29 -6.14
C TYR A 20 3.06 8.44 -6.25
N ALA A 21 3.50 9.68 -6.46
CA ALA A 21 2.63 10.85 -6.51
C ALA A 21 1.76 10.95 -7.78
N ARG A 22 1.92 10.03 -8.76
CA ARG A 22 1.12 10.02 -10.00
C ARG A 22 0.69 8.62 -10.43
N GLN A 23 0.60 7.66 -9.50
CA GLN A 23 0.10 6.33 -9.84
C GLN A 23 -1.42 6.27 -9.74
N VAL A 24 -2.04 5.66 -10.74
CA VAL A 24 -3.48 5.40 -10.75
C VAL A 24 -3.77 4.23 -9.82
N ASN A 25 -4.72 4.40 -8.91
CA ASN A 25 -5.24 3.28 -8.13
C ASN A 25 -5.93 2.30 -9.08
N LEU A 26 -5.46 1.06 -9.10
CA LEU A 26 -5.95 -0.02 -9.96
C LEU A 26 -7.22 -0.68 -9.39
N GLN A 27 -7.64 -0.33 -8.17
CA GLN A 27 -8.90 -0.78 -7.60
C GLN A 27 -10.10 -0.11 -8.28
N THR A 28 -11.14 -0.89 -8.54
CA THR A 28 -12.40 -0.39 -9.13
C THR A 28 -13.49 -0.16 -8.09
N PHE A 29 -13.25 -0.53 -6.83
CA PHE A 29 -14.18 -0.30 -5.74
C PHE A 29 -13.71 0.91 -4.92
N ALA A 30 -14.69 1.65 -4.42
CA ALA A 30 -14.52 2.70 -3.45
C ALA A 30 -15.46 2.39 -2.28
N GLY A 31 -14.94 2.42 -1.06
CA GLY A 31 -15.72 2.08 0.13
C GLY A 31 -14.81 2.06 1.34
N ALA A 32 -15.30 2.61 2.44
CA ALA A 32 -14.61 2.64 3.73
C ALA A 32 -15.32 1.76 4.75
N LEU A 33 -14.56 1.10 5.62
CA LEU A 33 -15.07 0.34 6.76
C LEU A 33 -14.79 1.11 8.04
N GLY A 34 -15.82 1.54 8.76
CA GLY A 34 -15.64 2.41 9.93
C GLY A 34 -14.83 3.68 9.61
N GLY A 35 -14.95 4.21 8.38
CA GLY A 35 -14.16 5.36 7.91
C GLY A 35 -12.73 5.03 7.43
N VAL A 36 -12.32 3.75 7.42
CA VAL A 36 -11.03 3.31 6.89
C VAL A 36 -11.15 2.95 5.41
N GLU A 37 -10.52 3.74 4.55
CA GLU A 37 -10.42 3.47 3.11
C GLU A 37 -9.53 2.25 2.82
N ALA A 38 -9.81 1.56 1.71
CA ALA A 38 -8.97 0.47 1.25
C ALA A 38 -7.60 0.99 0.79
N THR A 39 -6.52 0.27 1.12
CA THR A 39 -5.18 0.65 0.69
C THR A 39 -5.06 0.56 -0.84
N PRO A 40 -4.60 1.61 -1.53
CA PRO A 40 -4.57 1.62 -2.99
C PRO A 40 -3.69 0.51 -3.55
N ILE A 41 -4.11 -0.04 -4.69
CA ILE A 41 -3.27 -0.92 -5.51
C ILE A 41 -2.59 -0.07 -6.57
N LEU A 42 -1.27 0.03 -6.53
CA LEU A 42 -0.48 0.84 -7.46
C LEU A 42 0.39 -0.06 -8.34
N ASP A 43 0.95 0.50 -9.42
CA ASP A 43 1.97 -0.18 -10.21
C ASP A 43 3.30 -0.23 -9.42
N SER A 44 3.86 -1.40 -9.20
CA SER A 44 5.11 -1.53 -8.42
C SER A 44 6.37 -1.08 -9.19
N GLY A 45 6.29 -0.99 -10.52
CA GLY A 45 7.43 -0.86 -11.43
C GLY A 45 8.20 -2.17 -11.69
N ASP A 46 7.82 -3.29 -11.07
CA ASP A 46 8.39 -4.62 -11.29
C ASP A 46 7.47 -5.46 -12.19
N ALA A 47 7.93 -5.79 -13.39
CA ALA A 47 7.16 -6.58 -14.36
C ALA A 47 6.78 -7.99 -13.84
N ASN A 48 7.53 -8.57 -12.90
CA ASN A 48 7.20 -9.88 -12.34
C ASN A 48 6.17 -9.80 -11.21
N ARG A 49 6.06 -8.64 -10.54
CA ARG A 49 5.15 -8.40 -9.41
C ARG A 49 4.52 -7.01 -9.53
N PRO A 50 3.70 -6.76 -10.58
CA PRO A 50 3.32 -5.40 -10.97
C PRO A 50 2.34 -4.70 -10.02
N PHE A 51 1.72 -5.40 -9.07
CA PHE A 51 0.71 -4.81 -8.18
C PHE A 51 1.31 -4.55 -6.80
N ALA A 52 1.32 -3.31 -6.33
CA ALA A 52 1.80 -2.92 -5.00
C ALA A 52 0.64 -2.51 -4.08
N VAL A 53 0.68 -2.95 -2.82
CA VAL A 53 -0.23 -2.54 -1.74
C VAL A 53 0.61 -2.24 -0.51
N ALA A 54 0.82 -0.94 -0.24
CA ALA A 54 1.83 -0.48 0.72
C ALA A 54 3.20 -1.15 0.44
N ASP A 55 3.77 -1.84 1.42
CA ASP A 55 5.10 -2.47 1.31
C ASP A 55 5.08 -3.88 0.69
N ALA A 56 3.93 -4.37 0.24
CA ALA A 56 3.79 -5.69 -0.40
C ALA A 56 3.57 -5.56 -1.91
N THR A 57 4.16 -6.46 -2.69
CA THR A 57 3.87 -6.57 -4.13
C THR A 57 3.33 -7.95 -4.53
N PHE A 58 2.62 -8.04 -5.64
CA PHE A 58 1.91 -9.23 -6.07
C PHE A 58 2.05 -9.39 -7.58
N ASP A 59 2.14 -10.64 -8.03
CA ASP A 59 2.07 -11.04 -9.43
C ASP A 59 0.62 -11.14 -9.95
N ASN A 60 -0.35 -11.24 -9.02
CA ASN A 60 -1.77 -11.38 -9.29
C ASN A 60 -2.61 -10.25 -8.66
N ILE A 61 -3.47 -9.62 -9.46
CA ILE A 61 -4.33 -8.51 -9.00
C ILE A 61 -5.34 -8.95 -7.92
N GLY A 62 -5.84 -10.19 -7.97
CA GLY A 62 -6.74 -10.73 -6.96
C GLY A 62 -6.09 -10.84 -5.59
N ALA A 63 -4.82 -11.27 -5.54
CA ALA A 63 -4.05 -11.30 -4.28
C ALA A 63 -3.80 -9.88 -3.73
N ALA A 64 -3.53 -8.91 -4.61
CA ALA A 64 -3.41 -7.51 -4.21
C ALA A 64 -4.73 -6.94 -3.65
N VAL A 65 -5.87 -7.26 -4.28
CA VAL A 65 -7.20 -6.89 -3.77
C VAL A 65 -7.45 -7.48 -2.40
N GLN A 66 -7.20 -8.78 -2.21
CA GLN A 66 -7.36 -9.43 -0.91
C GLN A 66 -6.50 -8.75 0.16
N ARG A 67 -5.24 -8.45 -0.15
CA ARG A 67 -4.35 -7.74 0.79
C ARG A 67 -4.89 -6.36 1.15
N SER A 68 -5.41 -5.61 0.18
CA SER A 68 -5.99 -4.29 0.43
C SER A 68 -7.21 -4.37 1.34
N CYS A 69 -8.13 -5.32 1.08
CA CYS A 69 -9.27 -5.60 1.95
C CYS A 69 -8.81 -5.99 3.36
N ASP A 70 -7.81 -6.85 3.51
CA ASP A 70 -7.29 -7.23 4.83
C ASP A 70 -6.67 -6.05 5.60
N GLN A 71 -5.94 -5.16 4.92
CA GLN A 71 -5.43 -3.94 5.53
C GLN A 71 -6.56 -3.01 5.99
N GLN A 72 -7.62 -2.89 5.18
CA GLN A 72 -8.81 -2.11 5.52
C GLN A 72 -9.53 -2.68 6.75
N PHE A 73 -9.80 -3.99 6.76
CA PHE A 73 -10.42 -4.68 7.88
C PHE A 73 -9.62 -4.48 9.17
N ASN A 74 -8.31 -4.73 9.12
CA ASN A 74 -7.44 -4.57 10.28
C ASN A 74 -7.38 -3.12 10.76
N GLY A 75 -7.37 -2.15 9.84
CA GLY A 75 -7.45 -0.73 10.19
C GLY A 75 -8.72 -0.40 10.94
N CYS A 76 -9.88 -0.82 10.43
CA CYS A 76 -11.17 -0.62 11.10
C CYS A 76 -11.21 -1.32 12.46
N ALA A 77 -10.81 -2.59 12.52
CA ALA A 77 -10.80 -3.37 13.75
C ALA A 77 -9.89 -2.75 14.81
N ASN A 78 -8.76 -2.15 14.41
CA ASN A 78 -7.88 -1.45 15.33
C ASN A 78 -8.53 -0.18 15.91
N LEU A 79 -9.32 0.56 15.13
CA LEU A 79 -10.07 1.72 15.64
C LEU A 79 -11.17 1.28 16.61
N ALA A 80 -11.97 0.29 16.24
CA ALA A 80 -13.03 -0.26 17.09
C ALA A 80 -12.46 -0.80 18.43
N ASN A 81 -11.36 -1.54 18.38
CA ASN A 81 -10.67 -2.03 19.59
C ASN A 81 -9.91 -0.91 20.35
N GLY A 82 -9.63 0.22 19.70
CA GLY A 82 -8.93 1.37 20.24
C GLY A 82 -9.83 2.32 21.06
N GLY A 83 -11.15 2.07 21.06
CA GLY A 83 -12.14 2.88 21.78
C GLY A 83 -12.75 4.02 20.97
N GLU A 84 -12.55 4.02 19.65
CA GLU A 84 -13.36 4.87 18.75
C GLU A 84 -14.80 4.36 18.71
N ASP A 85 -15.75 5.26 18.44
CA ASP A 85 -17.18 4.95 18.33
C ASP A 85 -17.50 4.31 16.96
N ILE A 86 -16.93 3.11 16.75
CA ILE A 86 -17.09 2.28 15.55
C ILE A 86 -17.55 0.90 16.01
N GLU A 87 -18.68 0.42 15.50
CA GLU A 87 -19.12 -0.94 15.78
C GLU A 87 -18.23 -1.93 15.00
N PHE A 88 -17.79 -3.01 15.64
CA PHE A 88 -16.96 -4.01 14.97
C PHE A 88 -17.66 -4.64 13.75
N ASP A 89 -18.99 -4.71 13.77
CA ASP A 89 -19.81 -5.18 12.64
C ASP A 89 -19.57 -4.34 11.38
N ASP A 90 -19.34 -3.02 11.52
CA ASP A 90 -19.00 -2.12 10.41
C ASP A 90 -17.67 -2.52 9.73
N CYS A 91 -16.77 -3.17 10.47
CA CYS A 91 -15.50 -3.65 9.93
C CYS A 91 -15.66 -4.92 9.08
N THR A 92 -16.75 -5.66 9.24
CA THR A 92 -16.90 -6.99 8.61
C THR A 92 -17.67 -6.96 7.29
N ALA A 93 -18.18 -5.81 6.86
CA ALA A 93 -19.08 -5.68 5.70
C ALA A 93 -18.53 -6.22 4.36
N GLN A 94 -17.22 -6.45 4.25
CA GLN A 94 -16.56 -7.02 3.06
C GLN A 94 -16.11 -8.49 3.21
N LYS A 95 -16.42 -9.14 4.35
CA LYS A 95 -15.99 -10.51 4.67
C LYS A 95 -17.04 -11.56 4.33
#